data_AF-A0A834KIH1-F1
#
_entry.id   AF-A0A834KIH1-F1
#
_cell.length_a   1.000
_cell.length_b   1.000
_cell.length_c   1.000
_cell.angle_alpha   90.00
_cell.angle_beta   90.00
_cell.angle_gamma   90.00
#
_symmetry.space_group_name_H-M   'P 1'
#
loop_
_entity.id
_entity.type
_entity.pdbx_description
1 polymer ?
#
loop_
_entity_poly.entity_id
_entity_poly.type
_entity_poly.pdbx_seq_one_letter_code
_entity_poly.pdbx_strand_id
1 'polypeptide(L)'
;MIGSEGIAGIVNVLLERKSVVLSHLDLRLNPLGEAGGAHICALLLRNKHLEILNVSSCELNSAIGEVIAQIFKESSDINVETFKIDLSNNNFGPIVGKLFEKIVEVNKYIIGFDARMCNFTKESESSIWQSVLRNKQKRAQRKVSGIQRKSTPSLSLRSDSEYPEIEKTVDDIVSVEDETKMILNSRVEFTEDVSPIEINNMVAINNFIKEEDNNEENKNEVL
;
A
#
# COMPACT_ATOMS: atom_id res chain seq x y z
N MET A 1 -27.10 8.61 -8.80
CA MET A 1 -25.74 9.15 -8.99
C MET A 1 -25.34 9.80 -7.68
N ILE A 2 -24.25 9.35 -7.07
CA ILE A 2 -23.73 9.91 -5.82
C ILE A 2 -22.84 11.10 -6.20
N GLY A 3 -23.19 12.31 -5.78
CA GLY A 3 -22.33 13.49 -5.93
C GLY A 3 -21.42 13.67 -4.71
N SER A 4 -20.67 14.78 -4.68
CA SER A 4 -19.80 15.17 -3.56
C SER A 4 -20.51 15.14 -2.20
N GLU A 5 -21.71 15.70 -2.10
CA GLU A 5 -22.50 15.73 -0.85
C GLU A 5 -22.95 14.33 -0.41
N GLY A 6 -23.29 13.48 -1.38
CA GLY A 6 -23.73 12.11 -1.10
C GLY A 6 -22.59 11.29 -0.51
N ILE A 7 -21.38 11.41 -1.06
CA ILE A 7 -20.22 10.72 -0.52
C ILE A 7 -19.77 11.33 0.81
N ALA A 8 -19.91 12.64 1.00
CA ALA A 8 -19.63 13.32 2.28
C ALA A 8 -20.43 12.70 3.43
N GLY A 9 -21.76 12.59 3.26
CA GLY A 9 -22.63 11.99 4.27
C GLY A 9 -22.28 10.53 4.57
N ILE A 10 -21.95 9.75 3.54
CA ILE A 10 -21.53 8.35 3.72
C ILE A 10 -20.20 8.29 4.51
N VAL A 11 -19.21 9.09 4.11
CA VAL A 11 -17.90 9.11 4.77
C VAL A 11 -18.04 9.56 6.22
N ASN A 12 -18.80 10.62 6.51
CA ASN A 12 -18.99 11.10 7.88
C ASN A 12 -19.53 10.00 8.80
N VAL A 13 -20.59 9.31 8.39
CA VAL A 13 -21.16 8.19 9.17
C VAL A 13 -20.18 7.03 9.33
N LEU A 14 -19.37 6.74 8.30
CA LEU A 14 -18.33 5.71 8.38
C LEU A 14 -17.19 6.10 9.33
N LEU A 15 -16.83 7.38 9.39
CA LEU A 15 -15.77 7.88 10.26
C LEU A 15 -16.21 7.98 11.74
N GLU A 16 -17.48 8.31 12.00
CA GLU A 16 -18.06 8.34 13.35
C GLU A 16 -18.08 6.94 14.00
N ARG A 17 -18.25 5.89 13.19
CA ARG A 17 -18.37 4.51 13.68
C ARG A 17 -17.01 3.81 13.71
N LYS A 18 -16.33 3.89 14.87
CA LYS A 18 -15.02 3.26 15.12
C LYS A 18 -14.95 1.73 14.89
N SER A 19 -16.09 1.03 14.85
CA SER A 19 -16.14 -0.43 14.70
C SER A 19 -16.36 -0.91 13.26
N VAL A 20 -16.58 -0.01 12.30
CA VAL A 20 -16.87 -0.42 10.91
C VAL A 20 -15.57 -0.75 10.19
N VAL A 21 -15.34 -2.04 9.95
CA VAL A 21 -14.25 -2.51 9.10
C VAL A 21 -14.72 -2.52 7.65
N LEU A 22 -14.40 -1.45 6.91
CA LEU A 22 -14.68 -1.37 5.48
C LEU A 22 -13.49 -1.94 4.70
N SER A 23 -13.68 -3.11 4.07
CA SER A 23 -12.64 -3.74 3.25
C SER A 23 -12.80 -3.50 1.75
N HIS A 24 -13.99 -3.12 1.30
CA HIS A 24 -14.31 -2.94 -0.12
C HIS A 24 -15.12 -1.67 -0.32
N LEU A 25 -14.63 -0.77 -1.18
CA LEU A 25 -15.31 0.46 -1.56
C LEU A 25 -15.33 0.60 -3.08
N ASP A 26 -16.53 0.56 -3.67
CA ASP A 26 -16.75 0.81 -5.09
C ASP A 26 -17.67 2.01 -5.28
N LEU A 27 -17.13 3.04 -5.92
CA LEU A 27 -17.80 4.30 -6.22
C LEU A 27 -17.73 4.63 -7.71
N ARG A 28 -17.40 3.66 -8.54
CA ARG A 28 -17.22 3.85 -9.98
C ARG A 28 -18.42 4.59 -10.61
N LEU A 29 -18.12 5.45 -11.60
CA LEU A 29 -19.11 6.20 -12.38
C LEU A 29 -19.98 7.13 -11.52
N ASN A 30 -19.40 7.72 -10.48
CA ASN A 30 -20.03 8.76 -9.69
C ASN A 30 -19.19 10.04 -9.79
N PRO A 31 -19.75 11.19 -10.22
CA PRO A 31 -19.02 12.44 -10.38
C PRO A 31 -18.76 13.06 -9.00
N LEU A 32 -17.75 12.53 -8.31
CA LEU A 32 -17.36 12.97 -6.97
C LEU A 32 -16.64 14.33 -7.05
N GLY A 33 -15.87 14.53 -8.13
CA GLY A 33 -15.03 15.70 -8.30
C GLY A 33 -13.96 15.80 -7.20
N GLU A 34 -13.37 16.99 -7.07
CA GLU A 34 -12.35 17.26 -6.05
C GLU A 34 -12.92 17.17 -4.62
N ALA A 35 -14.09 17.77 -4.38
CA ALA A 35 -14.71 17.78 -3.05
C ALA A 35 -15.04 16.36 -2.55
N GLY A 36 -15.65 15.52 -3.40
CA GLY A 36 -15.91 14.14 -3.05
C GLY A 36 -14.62 13.31 -2.93
N GLY A 37 -13.61 13.60 -3.76
CA GLY A 37 -12.27 12.99 -3.67
C GLY A 37 -11.58 13.26 -2.33
N ALA A 38 -11.71 14.47 -1.77
CA ALA A 38 -11.15 14.82 -0.46
C ALA A 38 -11.74 13.96 0.67
N HIS A 39 -13.04 13.67 0.62
CA HIS A 39 -13.68 12.77 1.59
C HIS A 39 -13.19 11.32 1.45
N ILE A 40 -12.90 10.86 0.22
CA ILE A 40 -12.27 9.55 0.02
C ILE A 40 -10.87 9.52 0.64
N CYS A 41 -10.07 10.58 0.47
CA CYS A 41 -8.76 10.68 1.10
C CYS A 41 -8.86 10.63 2.64
N ALA A 42 -9.82 11.34 3.23
CA ALA A 42 -10.07 11.30 4.68
C ALA A 42 -10.45 9.89 5.16
N LEU A 43 -11.28 9.18 4.39
CA LEU A 43 -11.63 7.79 4.67
C LEU A 43 -10.41 6.86 4.60
N LEU A 44 -9.56 6.99 3.58
CA LEU A 44 -8.34 6.18 3.41
C LEU A 44 -7.30 6.43 4.52
N LEU A 45 -7.23 7.65 5.05
CA LEU A 45 -6.35 7.97 6.17
C LEU A 45 -6.75 7.22 7.45
N ARG A 46 -8.05 7.16 7.75
CA ARG A 46 -8.58 6.50 8.96
C ARG A 46 -8.73 4.99 8.80
N ASN A 47 -9.09 4.52 7.62
CA ASN A 47 -9.33 3.10 7.38
C ASN A 47 -8.07 2.37 6.88
N LYS A 48 -7.47 1.55 7.75
CA LYS A 48 -6.28 0.73 7.44
C LYS A 48 -6.59 -0.71 7.00
N HIS A 49 -7.86 -1.05 6.83
CA HIS A 49 -8.35 -2.39 6.46
C HIS A 49 -8.92 -2.46 5.04
N LEU A 50 -8.90 -1.35 4.29
CA LEU A 50 -9.40 -1.35 2.92
C LEU A 50 -8.52 -2.23 2.03
N GLU A 51 -9.13 -3.21 1.37
CA GLU A 51 -8.48 -4.16 0.45
C GLU A 51 -8.76 -3.80 -1.02
N ILE A 52 -9.93 -3.23 -1.30
CA ILE A 52 -10.34 -2.85 -2.66
C ILE A 52 -10.90 -1.43 -2.66
N LEU A 53 -10.32 -0.57 -3.48
CA LEU A 53 -10.82 0.75 -3.81
C LEU A 53 -11.09 0.87 -5.31
N ASN A 54 -12.32 1.20 -5.70
CA ASN A 54 -12.66 1.52 -7.07
C ASN A 54 -13.28 2.92 -7.12
N VAL A 55 -12.53 3.86 -7.70
CA VAL A 55 -12.94 5.26 -7.91
C VAL A 55 -12.76 5.63 -9.38
N SER A 56 -12.98 4.65 -10.27
CA SER A 56 -12.86 4.85 -11.70
C SER A 56 -13.98 5.74 -12.24
N SER A 57 -13.63 6.63 -13.17
CA SER A 57 -14.58 7.60 -13.74
C SER A 57 -15.31 8.44 -12.69
N CYS A 58 -14.57 9.02 -11.75
CA CYS A 58 -15.13 9.82 -10.65
C CYS A 58 -14.84 11.32 -10.74
N GLU A 59 -14.34 11.79 -11.89
CA GLU A 59 -13.94 13.18 -12.14
C GLU A 59 -12.85 13.68 -11.17
N LEU A 60 -11.98 12.77 -10.73
CA LEU A 60 -10.86 13.11 -9.86
C LEU A 60 -9.73 13.78 -10.65
N ASN A 61 -9.09 14.77 -10.03
CA ASN A 61 -8.01 15.57 -10.62
C ASN A 61 -6.65 15.24 -9.99
N SER A 62 -5.60 15.86 -10.51
CA SER A 62 -4.21 15.65 -10.06
C SER A 62 -4.01 15.90 -8.57
N ALA A 63 -4.66 16.92 -7.99
CA ALA A 63 -4.54 17.23 -6.57
C ALA A 63 -4.99 16.06 -5.69
N ILE A 64 -6.16 15.47 -6.00
CA ILE A 64 -6.62 14.27 -5.31
C ILE A 64 -5.69 13.08 -5.56
N GLY A 65 -5.20 12.92 -6.79
CA GLY A 65 -4.24 11.87 -7.13
C GLY A 65 -2.94 11.91 -6.32
N GLU A 66 -2.40 13.11 -6.10
CA GLU A 66 -1.21 13.34 -5.27
C GLU A 66 -1.46 12.98 -3.80
N VAL A 67 -2.61 13.38 -3.25
CA VAL A 67 -2.99 13.04 -1.87
C VAL A 67 -3.15 11.53 -1.71
N ILE A 68 -3.85 10.85 -2.64
CA ILE A 68 -3.98 9.39 -2.62
C ILE A 68 -2.59 8.73 -2.66
N ALA A 69 -1.71 9.19 -3.54
CA ALA A 69 -0.34 8.69 -3.63
C ALA A 69 0.42 8.87 -2.30
N GLN A 70 0.33 10.05 -1.68
CA GLN A 70 0.98 10.31 -0.40
C GLN A 70 0.45 9.41 0.72
N ILE A 71 -0.87 9.18 0.78
CA ILE A 71 -1.48 8.25 1.76
C ILE A 71 -0.87 6.85 1.62
N PHE A 72 -0.69 6.34 0.41
CA PHE A 72 -0.07 5.02 0.19
C PHE A 72 1.44 4.99 0.44
N LYS A 73 2.12 6.13 0.33
CA LYS A 73 3.54 6.26 0.67
C LYS A 73 3.77 6.21 2.17
N GLU A 74 2.95 6.92 2.94
CA GLU A 74 3.04 6.99 4.41
C GLU A 74 2.47 5.74 5.10
N SER A 75 1.52 5.07 4.46
CA SER A 75 0.92 3.85 5.00
C SER A 75 1.87 2.66 4.82
N SER A 76 2.97 2.63 5.57
CA SER A 76 3.79 1.43 5.78
C SER A 76 3.01 0.31 6.50
N ASP A 77 1.95 0.70 7.22
CA ASP A 77 1.15 -0.13 8.12
C ASP A 77 -0.28 -0.34 7.62
N ILE A 78 -0.46 -0.67 6.33
CA ILE A 78 -1.76 -1.20 5.89
C ILE A 78 -1.90 -2.59 6.50
N ASN A 79 -2.97 -2.81 7.27
CA ASN A 79 -3.25 -4.08 7.97
C ASN A 79 -3.82 -5.15 7.02
N VAL A 80 -3.58 -5.03 5.73
CA VAL A 80 -4.08 -5.95 4.70
C VAL A 80 -2.93 -6.67 4.02
N GLU A 81 -3.16 -7.92 3.66
CA GLU A 81 -2.14 -8.66 2.91
C GLU A 81 -2.15 -8.35 1.40
N THR A 82 -3.25 -7.77 0.91
CA THR A 82 -3.48 -7.44 -0.49
C THR A 82 -4.31 -6.19 -0.63
N PHE A 83 -3.89 -5.34 -1.57
CA PHE A 83 -4.61 -4.16 -1.95
C PHE A 83 -4.80 -4.09 -3.47
N LYS A 84 -6.00 -3.72 -3.90
CA LYS A 84 -6.34 -3.46 -5.30
C LYS A 84 -6.96 -2.09 -5.43
N ILE A 85 -6.47 -1.31 -6.39
CA ILE A 85 -6.98 0.01 -6.68
C ILE A 85 -7.30 0.17 -8.16
N ASP A 86 -8.48 0.72 -8.43
CA ASP A 86 -8.89 1.16 -9.76
C ASP A 86 -9.09 2.68 -9.74
N LEU A 87 -8.16 3.37 -10.40
CA LEU A 87 -8.11 4.81 -10.59
C LEU A 87 -8.54 5.21 -12.01
N SER A 88 -8.88 4.25 -12.87
CA SER A 88 -8.98 4.46 -14.30
C SER A 88 -9.98 5.56 -14.68
N ASN A 89 -9.71 6.22 -15.81
CA ASN A 89 -10.58 7.24 -16.39
C ASN A 89 -10.78 8.48 -15.49
N ASN A 90 -9.70 8.95 -14.87
CA ASN A 90 -9.63 10.20 -14.10
C ASN A 90 -8.39 11.00 -14.56
N ASN A 91 -8.47 12.33 -14.67
CA ASN A 91 -7.35 13.11 -15.22
C ASN A 91 -6.31 13.47 -14.14
N PHE A 92 -5.46 12.50 -13.77
CA PHE A 92 -4.43 12.69 -12.75
C PHE A 92 -3.12 13.29 -13.30
N GLY A 93 -2.76 12.97 -14.54
CA GLY A 93 -1.57 13.52 -15.19
C GLY A 93 -0.25 12.78 -14.84
N PRO A 94 0.84 13.16 -15.53
CA PRO A 94 2.09 12.40 -15.51
C PRO A 94 2.85 12.47 -14.19
N ILE A 95 2.69 13.55 -13.41
CA ILE A 95 3.35 13.74 -12.12
C ILE A 95 2.85 12.67 -11.13
N VAL A 96 1.54 12.50 -11.04
CA VAL A 96 0.90 11.49 -10.20
C VAL A 96 1.32 10.07 -10.64
N GLY A 97 1.42 9.82 -11.94
CA GLY A 97 1.94 8.54 -12.46
C GLY A 97 3.33 8.19 -11.94
N LYS A 98 4.24 9.16 -11.92
CA LYS A 98 5.60 9.00 -11.39
C LYS A 98 5.63 8.79 -9.86
N LEU A 99 4.68 9.36 -9.13
CA LEU A 99 4.53 9.08 -7.69
C LEU A 99 4.11 7.63 -7.46
N PHE A 100 3.08 7.16 -8.18
CA PHE A 100 2.60 5.79 -8.05
C PHE A 100 3.61 4.75 -8.50
N GLU A 101 4.45 5.06 -9.48
CA GLU A 101 5.59 4.22 -9.87
C GLU A 101 6.46 3.86 -8.66
N LYS A 102 6.94 4.88 -7.92
CA LYS A 102 7.77 4.68 -6.72
C LYS A 102 7.01 3.94 -5.61
N ILE A 103 5.74 4.28 -5.43
CA ILE A 103 4.91 3.68 -4.37
C ILE A 103 4.71 2.19 -4.62
N VAL A 104 4.30 1.81 -5.83
CA VAL A 104 4.00 0.42 -6.18
C VAL A 104 5.28 -0.41 -6.26
N GLU A 105 6.42 0.20 -6.60
CA GLU A 105 7.73 -0.44 -6.57
C GLU A 105 8.08 -0.95 -5.15
N VAL A 106 7.84 -0.11 -4.13
CA VAL A 106 8.16 -0.40 -2.73
C VAL A 106 7.04 -1.20 -2.04
N ASN A 107 5.78 -0.88 -2.34
CA ASN A 107 4.63 -1.48 -1.67
C ASN A 107 4.25 -2.84 -2.28
N LYS A 108 4.72 -3.91 -1.63
CA LYS A 108 4.47 -5.30 -2.01
C LYS A 108 3.02 -5.78 -1.86
N TYR A 109 2.16 -5.03 -1.16
CA TYR A 109 0.77 -5.41 -0.92
C TYR A 109 -0.14 -5.03 -2.08
N ILE A 110 0.27 -4.04 -2.90
CA ILE A 110 -0.45 -3.67 -4.11
C ILE A 110 -0.31 -4.78 -5.15
N ILE A 111 -1.39 -5.52 -5.34
CA ILE A 111 -1.50 -6.64 -6.28
C ILE A 111 -2.49 -6.33 -7.41
N GLY A 112 -3.12 -5.18 -7.41
CA GLY A 112 -3.97 -4.71 -8.51
C GLY A 112 -3.90 -3.19 -8.58
N PHE A 113 -3.62 -2.67 -9.76
CA PHE A 113 -3.55 -1.25 -10.01
C PHE A 113 -4.02 -1.01 -11.44
N ASP A 114 -5.13 -0.31 -11.61
CA ASP A 114 -5.61 0.15 -12.91
C ASP A 114 -5.55 1.67 -12.97
N ALA A 115 -4.79 2.20 -13.91
CA ALA A 115 -4.68 3.63 -14.20
C ALA A 115 -4.81 3.92 -15.69
N ARG A 116 -5.56 3.08 -16.41
CA ARG A 116 -5.89 3.36 -17.82
C ARG A 116 -6.62 4.69 -17.90
N MET A 117 -6.32 5.47 -18.93
CA MET A 117 -6.92 6.79 -19.14
C MET A 117 -6.70 7.75 -17.95
N CYS A 118 -5.59 7.59 -17.22
CA CYS A 118 -5.21 8.51 -16.14
C CYS A 118 -4.28 9.65 -16.55
N ASN A 119 -3.94 9.71 -17.85
CA ASN A 119 -2.95 10.62 -18.40
C ASN A 119 -1.55 10.44 -17.75
N PHE A 120 -1.21 9.20 -17.41
CA PHE A 120 0.13 8.82 -16.98
C PHE A 120 1.06 8.70 -18.20
N THR A 121 2.37 8.77 -17.98
CA THR A 121 3.31 8.47 -19.07
C THR A 121 3.36 6.96 -19.31
N LYS A 122 3.69 6.54 -20.53
CA LYS A 122 3.81 5.13 -20.90
C LYS A 122 4.85 4.41 -20.05
N GLU A 123 5.92 5.12 -19.67
CA GLU A 123 6.98 4.63 -18.82
C GLU A 123 6.45 4.29 -17.43
N SER A 124 5.73 5.23 -16.78
CA SER A 124 5.16 4.98 -15.46
C SER A 124 4.08 3.89 -15.50
N GLU A 125 3.21 3.86 -16.53
CA GLU A 125 2.25 2.75 -16.71
C GLU A 125 2.94 1.38 -16.80
N SER A 126 4.01 1.29 -17.58
CA SER A 126 4.79 0.06 -17.77
C SER A 126 5.49 -0.36 -16.48
N SER A 127 6.13 0.58 -15.78
CA SER A 127 6.84 0.35 -14.52
C SER A 127 5.89 -0.12 -13.41
N ILE A 128 4.72 0.52 -13.29
CA ILE A 128 3.65 0.12 -12.36
C ILE A 128 3.16 -1.30 -12.70
N TRP A 129 2.88 -1.60 -13.97
CA TRP A 129 2.43 -2.92 -14.39
C TRP A 129 3.44 -4.03 -14.03
N GLN A 130 4.72 -3.79 -14.30
CA GLN A 130 5.80 -4.73 -13.95
C GLN A 130 5.88 -4.94 -12.44
N SER A 131 5.80 -3.86 -11.64
CA SER A 131 5.83 -3.94 -10.19
C SER A 131 4.65 -4.71 -9.61
N VAL A 132 3.43 -4.49 -10.11
CA VAL A 132 2.24 -5.27 -9.73
C VAL A 132 2.40 -6.74 -10.09
N LEU A 133 2.89 -7.06 -11.29
CA LEU A 133 3.12 -8.43 -11.72
C LEU A 133 4.13 -9.13 -10.81
N ARG A 134 5.23 -8.47 -10.49
CA ARG A 134 6.26 -8.95 -9.56
C ARG A 134 5.67 -9.21 -8.16
N ASN A 135 4.82 -8.31 -7.65
CA ASN A 135 4.16 -8.48 -6.35
C ASN A 135 3.24 -9.71 -6.33
N LYS A 136 2.44 -9.91 -7.39
CA LYS A 136 1.60 -11.12 -7.55
C LYS A 136 2.43 -12.40 -7.53
N GLN A 137 3.54 -12.44 -8.27
CA GLN A 137 4.42 -13.60 -8.35
C GLN A 137 5.07 -13.93 -7.00
N LYS A 138 5.65 -12.93 -6.31
CA LYS A 138 6.24 -13.10 -4.98
C LYS A 138 5.20 -13.60 -3.97
N ARG A 139 3.95 -13.13 -4.05
CA ARG A 139 2.86 -13.62 -3.19
C ARG A 139 2.50 -15.07 -3.50
N ALA A 140 2.42 -15.46 -4.77
CA ALA A 140 2.16 -16.86 -5.15
C ALA A 140 3.26 -17.80 -4.63
N GLN A 141 4.54 -17.41 -4.75
CA GLN A 141 5.67 -18.17 -4.23
C GLN A 141 5.61 -18.35 -2.70
N ARG A 142 5.23 -17.30 -1.95
CA ARG A 142 5.03 -17.38 -0.49
C ARG A 142 3.92 -18.35 -0.09
N LYS A 143 2.84 -18.43 -0.87
CA LYS A 143 1.76 -19.39 -0.62
C LYS A 143 2.24 -20.83 -0.82
N VAL A 144 2.99 -21.09 -1.89
CA VAL A 144 3.55 -22.43 -2.17
C VAL A 144 4.56 -22.87 -1.10
N SER A 145 5.49 -21.99 -0.70
CA SER A 145 6.48 -22.32 0.34
C SER A 145 5.85 -22.44 1.75
N GLY A 146 4.77 -21.71 2.03
CA GLY A 146 3.99 -21.87 3.26
C GLY A 146 3.23 -23.20 3.33
N ILE A 147 2.82 -23.77 2.19
CA ILE A 147 2.17 -25.09 2.11
C ILE A 147 3.19 -26.21 2.39
N GLN A 148 4.41 -26.13 1.84
CA GLN A 148 5.47 -27.10 2.09
C GLN A 148 5.91 -27.19 3.56
N ARG A 149 5.82 -26.09 4.32
CA ARG A 149 6.11 -26.08 5.76
C ARG A 149 5.02 -26.72 6.63
N LYS A 150 3.79 -26.89 6.12
CA LYS A 150 2.68 -27.53 6.86
C LYS A 150 2.56 -29.04 6.58
N SER A 151 3.33 -29.59 5.65
CA SER A 151 3.19 -30.96 5.15
C SER A 151 4.35 -31.89 5.45
N THR A 152 5.25 -31.58 6.40
CA THR A 152 6.24 -32.56 6.88
C THR A 152 5.79 -33.16 8.21
N PRO A 153 5.21 -34.38 8.24
CA PRO A 153 5.32 -35.20 9.44
C PRO A 153 6.81 -35.48 9.62
N SER A 154 7.36 -35.16 10.79
CA SER A 154 8.71 -35.59 11.17
C SER A 154 8.71 -37.11 11.30
N LEU A 155 9.03 -37.82 10.21
CA LEU A 155 9.35 -39.23 10.25
C LEU A 155 10.78 -39.37 10.78
N SER A 156 10.89 -39.56 12.10
CA SER A 156 12.11 -40.06 12.72
C SER A 156 12.31 -41.52 12.29
N LEU A 157 13.18 -41.75 11.31
CA LEU A 157 13.69 -43.09 11.00
C LEU A 157 15.06 -43.24 11.66
N ARG A 158 15.09 -43.96 12.79
CA ARG A 158 16.27 -44.71 13.26
C ARG A 158 16.08 -46.15 12.77
N SER A 159 16.97 -46.58 11.89
CA SER A 159 18.05 -47.58 12.11
C SER A 159 17.52 -48.97 11.73
N ASP A 160 18.18 -49.86 10.99
CA ASP A 160 19.59 -50.11 10.66
C ASP A 160 19.69 -50.91 9.34
N SER A 161 20.93 -51.18 8.91
CA SER A 161 21.43 -52.33 8.13
C SER A 161 21.85 -52.12 6.64
N GLU A 162 23.17 -51.95 6.48
CA GLU A 162 24.10 -52.82 5.71
C GLU A 162 24.40 -52.59 4.20
N TYR A 163 25.73 -52.45 3.95
CA TYR A 163 26.56 -52.58 2.72
C TYR A 163 26.78 -51.36 1.78
N PRO A 164 27.93 -51.28 1.08
CA PRO A 164 29.31 -51.20 1.60
C PRO A 164 30.09 -49.96 1.04
N GLU A 165 31.29 -49.74 1.59
CA GLU A 165 32.22 -48.65 1.31
C GLU A 165 32.66 -48.51 -0.16
N ILE A 166 32.69 -47.27 -0.66
CA ILE A 166 33.53 -46.88 -1.79
C ILE A 166 34.28 -45.61 -1.38
N GLU A 167 35.58 -45.79 -1.11
CA GLU A 167 36.54 -44.71 -0.92
C GLU A 167 36.54 -43.77 -2.14
N LYS A 168 36.32 -42.47 -1.89
CA LYS A 168 36.89 -41.41 -2.73
C LYS A 168 37.59 -40.40 -1.84
N THR A 169 38.91 -40.49 -1.94
CA THR A 169 39.99 -39.58 -1.59
C THR A 169 39.58 -38.12 -1.34
N VAL A 170 39.97 -37.67 -0.15
CA VAL A 170 40.22 -36.29 0.28
C VAL A 170 41.12 -35.60 -0.74
N ASP A 171 40.64 -34.54 -1.39
CA ASP A 171 41.44 -33.42 -1.94
C ASP A 171 40.56 -32.47 -2.77
N ASP A 172 39.58 -31.80 -2.14
CA ASP A 172 38.94 -30.58 -2.71
C ASP A 172 38.20 -29.76 -1.63
N ILE A 173 38.76 -29.67 -0.41
CA ILE A 173 38.31 -28.69 0.60
C ILE A 173 39.22 -27.47 0.49
N VAL A 174 38.89 -26.53 -0.39
CA VAL A 174 39.43 -25.16 -0.35
C VAL A 174 38.34 -24.16 -0.73
N SER A 175 38.06 -23.26 0.23
CA SER A 175 37.50 -21.90 0.08
C SER A 175 36.04 -21.72 -0.33
N VAL A 176 35.13 -21.62 0.65
CA VAL A 176 34.09 -20.57 0.69
C VAL A 176 33.67 -20.29 2.15
N GLU A 177 34.47 -19.54 2.92
CA GLU A 177 34.04 -19.03 4.26
C GLU A 177 34.12 -17.51 4.43
N ASP A 178 34.40 -16.72 3.38
CA ASP A 178 34.66 -15.28 3.54
C ASP A 178 33.55 -14.31 3.03
N GLU A 179 32.45 -14.78 2.44
CA GLU A 179 31.43 -13.84 1.90
C GLU A 179 30.34 -13.41 2.90
N THR A 180 30.21 -14.06 4.06
CA THR A 180 29.16 -13.73 5.04
C THR A 180 29.49 -12.58 5.99
N LYS A 181 30.70 -12.00 5.94
CA LYS A 181 31.10 -10.87 6.81
C LYS A 181 30.91 -9.47 6.21
N MET A 182 30.56 -9.35 4.92
CA MET A 182 30.51 -8.04 4.26
C MET A 182 29.14 -7.33 4.30
N ILE A 183 28.06 -8.01 4.71
CA ILE A 183 26.70 -7.44 4.64
C ILE A 183 26.27 -6.73 5.94
N LEU A 184 27.04 -6.82 7.05
CA LEU A 184 26.59 -6.31 8.35
C LEU A 184 27.06 -4.89 8.73
N ASN A 185 27.78 -4.16 7.87
CA ASN A 185 28.44 -2.90 8.27
C ASN A 185 28.01 -1.61 7.54
N SER A 186 26.85 -1.57 6.87
CA SER A 186 26.32 -0.32 6.29
C SER A 186 24.97 0.09 6.89
N ARG A 187 24.94 0.24 8.22
CA ARG A 187 23.91 1.02 8.90
C ARG A 187 24.35 2.49 8.88
N VAL A 188 23.97 3.21 7.83
CA VAL A 188 24.18 4.66 7.74
C VAL A 188 22.94 5.34 8.31
N GLU A 189 23.16 6.07 9.41
CA GLU A 189 22.21 7.03 9.97
C GLU A 189 21.98 8.16 8.95
N PHE A 190 20.72 8.50 8.67
CA PHE A 190 20.38 9.77 8.03
C PHE A 190 19.33 10.49 8.88
N THR A 191 19.80 11.58 9.45
CA THR A 191 19.05 12.61 10.16
C THR A 191 18.14 13.39 9.21
N GLU A 192 17.07 13.91 9.79
CA GLU A 192 15.99 14.72 9.21
C GLU A 192 16.49 15.90 8.36
N ASP A 193 15.83 16.12 7.21
CA ASP A 193 15.69 17.43 6.57
C ASP A 193 14.31 17.47 5.91
N VAL A 194 13.29 17.83 6.70
CA VAL A 194 11.93 18.10 6.22
C VAL A 194 11.88 19.53 5.71
N SER A 195 11.47 19.72 4.46
CA SER A 195 11.45 21.04 3.84
C SER A 195 10.31 21.91 4.41
N PRO A 196 10.46 23.25 4.50
CA PRO A 196 9.46 24.14 5.11
C PRO A 196 8.06 24.09 4.48
N ILE A 197 7.94 23.59 3.24
CA ILE A 197 6.67 23.44 2.52
C ILE A 197 5.87 22.22 3.04
N GLU A 198 6.57 21.16 3.48
CA GLU A 198 5.95 19.94 4.03
C GLU A 198 5.34 20.18 5.42
N ILE A 199 5.92 21.09 6.20
CA ILE A 199 5.37 21.50 7.51
C ILE A 199 4.08 22.31 7.33
N ASN A 200 4.05 23.25 6.38
CA ASN A 200 2.87 24.11 6.19
C ASN A 200 1.64 23.33 5.70
N ASN A 201 1.82 22.32 4.85
CA ASN A 201 0.72 21.48 4.37
C ASN A 201 0.22 20.50 5.45
N MET A 202 1.12 19.94 6.26
CA MET A 202 0.76 19.12 7.43
C MET A 202 0.05 19.95 8.51
N VAL A 203 0.46 21.20 8.72
CA VAL A 203 -0.20 22.12 9.64
C VAL A 203 -1.58 22.52 9.12
N ALA A 204 -1.75 22.78 7.81
CA ALA A 204 -3.05 23.11 7.24
C ALA A 204 -4.07 21.96 7.37
N ILE A 205 -3.64 20.72 7.12
CA ILE A 205 -4.51 19.54 7.25
C ILE A 205 -4.81 19.24 8.74
N ASN A 206 -3.81 19.34 9.62
CA ASN A 206 -4.04 19.17 11.05
C ASN A 206 -4.91 20.28 11.65
N ASN A 207 -4.84 21.51 11.12
CA ASN A 207 -5.72 22.60 11.53
C ASN A 207 -7.15 22.38 11.04
N PHE A 208 -7.35 21.83 9.83
CA PHE A 208 -8.67 21.42 9.36
C PHE A 208 -9.29 20.34 10.27
N ILE A 209 -8.48 19.37 10.72
CA ILE A 209 -8.92 18.32 11.65
C ILE A 209 -9.27 18.93 13.03
N LYS A 210 -8.46 19.88 13.53
CA LYS A 210 -8.71 20.51 14.84
C LYS A 210 -9.87 21.51 14.85
N GLU A 211 -10.17 22.18 13.74
CA GLU A 211 -11.32 23.09 13.64
C GLU A 211 -12.66 22.33 13.64
N GLU A 212 -12.69 21.08 13.18
CA GLU A 212 -13.87 20.22 13.34
C GLU A 212 -14.03 19.72 14.79
N ASP A 213 -12.94 19.30 15.45
CA ASP A 213 -12.98 18.84 16.85
C ASP A 213 -13.41 19.96 17.83
N ASN A 214 -12.93 21.21 17.63
CA ASN A 214 -13.28 22.36 18.50
C ASN A 214 -14.72 22.89 18.29
N ASN A 215 -15.33 22.62 17.13
CA ASN A 215 -16.74 22.97 16.87
C ASN A 215 -17.72 21.98 17.51
N GLU A 216 -17.26 20.79 17.90
CA GLU A 216 -18.03 19.81 18.67
C GLU A 216 -18.01 20.10 20.18
N GLU A 217 -16.89 20.58 20.74
CA GLU A 217 -16.83 20.99 22.16
C GLU A 217 -17.73 22.20 22.45
N ASN A 218 -17.76 23.21 21.58
CA ASN A 218 -18.61 24.40 21.78
C ASN A 218 -20.11 24.17 21.58
N LYS A 219 -20.53 23.06 20.96
CA LYS A 219 -21.96 22.69 20.83
C LYS A 219 -22.48 21.90 22.05
N ASN A 220 -21.58 21.38 22.89
CA ASN A 220 -21.94 20.63 24.10
C ASN A 220 -21.94 21.47 25.39
N GLU A 221 -21.55 22.75 25.34
CA GLU A 221 -21.58 23.68 26.48
C GLU A 221 -22.74 24.69 26.46
N VAL A 222 -23.61 24.67 25.44
CA VAL A 222 -24.82 25.52 25.41
C VAL A 222 -26.08 24.65 25.51
N LEU A 223 -26.27 24.03 26.68
CA LEU A 223 -27.53 23.48 27.16
C LEU A 223 -27.86 24.09 28.53
#